data_AF-A0A2P4XZE4-F1
#
_entry.id   AF-A0A2P4XZE4-F1
#
_cell.length_a   1.000
_cell.length_b   1.000
_cell.length_c   1.000
_cell.angle_alpha   90.00
_cell.angle_beta   90.00
_cell.angle_gamma   90.00
#
_symmetry.space_group_name_H-M   'P 1'
#
loop_
_entity.id
_entity.type
_entity.pdbx_description
1 polymer ?
#
loop_
_entity_poly.entity_id
_entity_poly.type
_entity_poly.pdbx_seq_one_letter_code
_entity_poly.pdbx_strand_id
1 'polypeptide(L)'
;MYLLPAKRAKYPRAFKWDDNMMHHFPKDFTLPVCPLLTMWTYWVCGDEIAKYPPFRILIASELEDVKTKRTLSSLRFVMLEIESRVLAQGAWVNNPSPRDAAEMLERLLSHVVNHLDEYLNTFSYHWTVSRACKAGLSRRGLEYLAARDPNWVDGDDAALVAVKKNFLHVLQWLNECYPDRTSWGNRQARCFMNIAAEKGHFEILQWLHTNRNEGCTTFALNIAASKGNLPMVQWLHQNRNEKCTKQAMDDAAENGHLAVVEWLHRNRSEGCSEIAMDVSAANGHLDVLRFLHENRREGCTSAALTMAATRGHLEVVKWLCTNRTEGQPATALCAAAESGHLAVTEYLYEVVRGRQRRSESTIRKAARSAMEAGHAAVAEQLEQKLKRQRLE
;
A
#
# COMPACT_ATOMS: atom_id res chain seq x y z
N MET A 1 9.38 42.97 -24.33
CA MET A 1 9.70 43.60 -23.03
C MET A 1 8.84 42.95 -21.97
N TYR A 2 9.43 42.21 -21.03
CA TYR A 2 8.70 41.71 -19.87
C TYR A 2 8.24 42.91 -19.03
N LEU A 3 6.94 43.20 -19.05
CA LEU A 3 6.34 44.12 -18.10
C LEU A 3 6.15 43.35 -16.79
N LEU A 4 7.17 43.39 -15.94
CA LEU A 4 6.98 43.18 -14.50
C LEU A 4 5.84 44.10 -14.04
N PRO A 5 4.77 43.59 -13.40
CA PRO A 5 3.74 44.47 -12.87
C PRO A 5 4.39 45.40 -11.85
N ALA A 6 4.04 46.68 -11.96
CA ALA A 6 4.56 47.77 -11.17
C ALA A 6 4.67 47.40 -9.68
N LYS A 7 5.79 47.84 -9.08
CA LYS A 7 6.08 47.84 -7.64
C LYS A 7 4.79 47.78 -6.79
N ARG A 8 4.65 46.70 -6.03
CA ARG A 8 3.63 46.47 -4.98
C ARG A 8 3.26 47.78 -4.27
N ALA A 9 2.20 48.44 -4.72
CA ALA A 9 1.53 49.43 -3.91
C ALA A 9 1.01 48.66 -2.69
N LYS A 10 1.43 49.06 -1.49
CA LYS A 10 0.81 48.57 -0.26
C LYS A 10 -0.67 48.93 -0.36
N TYR A 11 -1.54 47.95 -0.61
CA TYR A 11 -2.97 48.17 -0.55
C TYR A 11 -3.29 48.82 0.81
N PRO A 12 -4.10 49.89 0.84
CA PRO A 12 -4.49 50.51 2.10
C PRO A 12 -5.16 49.48 3.01
N ARG A 13 -4.85 49.52 4.31
CA ARG A 13 -5.32 48.54 5.33
C ARG A 13 -6.83 48.59 5.62
N ALA A 14 -7.56 49.43 4.90
CA ALA A 14 -9.02 49.49 4.92
C ALA A 14 -9.54 49.90 3.54
N PHE A 15 -10.74 49.44 3.24
CA PHE A 15 -11.48 49.81 2.05
C PHE A 15 -12.66 50.72 2.43
N LYS A 16 -12.96 51.66 1.54
CA LYS A 16 -14.04 52.64 1.72
C LYS A 16 -15.02 52.47 0.57
N TRP A 17 -16.23 52.03 0.88
CA TRP A 17 -17.36 52.04 -0.06
C TRP A 17 -18.02 53.43 -0.06
N ASP A 18 -19.18 53.54 -0.71
CA ASP A 18 -19.98 54.76 -0.81
C ASP A 18 -20.60 55.22 0.52
N ASP A 19 -20.55 54.37 1.56
CA ASP A 19 -21.01 54.67 2.92
C ASP A 19 -20.06 55.59 3.72
N ASN A 20 -18.96 56.01 3.09
CA ASN A 20 -17.91 56.85 3.65
C ASN A 20 -17.18 56.28 4.88
N MET A 21 -17.38 54.99 5.22
CA MET A 21 -16.77 54.32 6.37
C MET A 21 -15.58 53.45 5.94
N MET A 22 -14.62 53.26 6.85
CA MET A 22 -13.45 52.40 6.63
C MET A 22 -13.73 51.00 7.17
N HIS A 23 -13.58 49.98 6.32
CA HIS A 23 -13.90 48.59 6.65
C HIS A 23 -12.65 47.72 6.71
N HIS A 24 -12.65 46.78 7.67
CA HIS A 24 -11.53 45.91 8.01
C HIS A 24 -11.99 44.46 8.18
N PHE A 25 -11.09 43.50 7.96
CA PHE A 25 -11.36 42.10 8.29
C PHE A 25 -11.33 41.88 9.81
N PRO A 26 -12.27 41.09 10.36
CA PRO A 26 -12.24 40.70 11.76
C PRO A 26 -11.12 39.66 12.03
N LYS A 27 -10.70 39.52 13.29
CA LYS A 27 -9.58 38.64 13.67
C LYS A 27 -9.88 37.15 13.47
N ASP A 28 -11.14 36.77 13.57
CA ASP A 28 -11.68 35.42 13.39
C ASP A 28 -12.14 35.16 11.94
N PHE A 29 -11.73 36.01 10.98
CA PHE A 29 -12.10 35.85 9.59
C PHE A 29 -11.67 34.48 9.01
N THR A 30 -12.61 33.81 8.36
CA THR A 30 -12.37 32.58 7.60
C THR A 30 -12.78 32.77 6.14
N LEU A 31 -11.98 32.23 5.23
CA LEU A 31 -12.30 32.27 3.80
C LEU A 31 -13.56 31.42 3.50
N PRO A 32 -14.57 31.97 2.80
CA PRO A 32 -15.77 31.23 2.44
C PRO A 32 -15.45 30.15 1.40
N VAL A 33 -16.19 29.04 1.46
CA VAL A 33 -16.19 28.01 0.42
C VAL A 33 -17.33 28.32 -0.54
N CYS A 34 -17.02 28.84 -1.71
CA CYS A 34 -18.02 29.25 -2.71
C CYS A 34 -17.54 29.02 -4.15
N PRO A 35 -18.44 29.06 -5.15
CA PRO A 35 -18.08 28.95 -6.56
C PRO A 35 -17.08 30.03 -7.00
N LEU A 36 -16.34 29.75 -8.08
CA LEU A 36 -15.29 30.65 -8.60
C LEU A 36 -15.80 32.06 -8.88
N LEU A 37 -16.99 32.20 -9.45
CA LEU A 37 -17.61 33.50 -9.73
C LEU A 37 -17.88 34.30 -8.45
N THR A 38 -18.42 33.65 -7.42
CA THR A 38 -18.66 34.28 -6.12
C THR A 38 -17.36 34.67 -5.44
N MET A 39 -16.35 33.80 -5.49
CA MET A 39 -15.03 34.08 -4.91
C MET A 39 -14.33 35.22 -5.66
N TRP A 40 -14.44 35.27 -6.99
CA TRP A 40 -13.93 36.35 -7.81
C TRP A 40 -14.63 37.68 -7.46
N THR A 41 -15.94 37.65 -7.27
CA THR A 41 -16.71 38.82 -6.83
C THR A 41 -16.20 39.34 -5.48
N TYR A 42 -16.03 38.48 -4.47
CA TYR A 42 -15.45 38.88 -3.19
C TYR A 42 -14.00 39.36 -3.32
N TRP A 43 -13.24 38.80 -4.24
CA TRP A 43 -11.87 39.19 -4.51
C TRP A 43 -11.75 40.64 -5.00
N VAL A 44 -12.64 41.07 -5.90
CA VAL A 44 -12.60 42.41 -6.51
C VAL A 44 -13.52 43.45 -5.84
N CYS A 45 -14.68 43.05 -5.33
CA CYS A 45 -15.73 43.91 -4.76
C CYS A 45 -15.78 43.85 -3.23
N GLY A 46 -15.37 42.74 -2.62
CA GLY A 46 -15.63 42.45 -1.21
C GLY A 46 -17.03 41.86 -0.99
N ASP A 47 -17.38 41.64 0.28
CA ASP A 47 -18.70 41.19 0.71
C ASP A 47 -19.41 42.36 1.39
N GLU A 48 -20.32 43.03 0.69
CA GLU A 48 -21.07 44.18 1.21
C GLU A 48 -22.04 43.79 2.33
N ILE A 49 -22.57 42.56 2.32
CA ILE A 49 -23.52 42.08 3.32
C ILE A 49 -22.79 41.86 4.65
N ALA A 50 -21.65 41.17 4.59
CA ALA A 50 -20.79 40.95 5.76
C ALA A 50 -19.87 42.14 6.08
N LYS A 51 -19.87 43.18 5.24
CA LYS A 51 -18.99 44.36 5.33
C LYS A 51 -17.49 44.01 5.29
N TYR A 52 -17.12 42.98 4.53
CA TYR A 52 -15.72 42.56 4.36
C TYR A 52 -15.11 43.18 3.11
N PRO A 53 -13.98 43.88 3.22
CA PRO A 53 -13.39 44.58 2.09
C PRO A 53 -12.91 43.59 1.01
N PRO A 54 -12.57 44.05 -0.22
CA PRO A 54 -12.11 43.18 -1.29
C PRO A 54 -10.97 42.25 -0.87
N PHE A 55 -11.12 40.93 -1.08
CA PHE A 55 -10.18 39.95 -0.52
C PHE A 55 -8.76 40.10 -1.08
N ARG A 56 -8.59 40.76 -2.23
CA ARG A 56 -7.26 41.11 -2.78
C ARG A 56 -6.38 41.91 -1.80
N ILE A 57 -6.98 42.67 -0.87
CA ILE A 57 -6.24 43.47 0.12
C ILE A 57 -5.88 42.70 1.40
N LEU A 58 -6.46 41.51 1.62
CA LEU A 58 -6.24 40.69 2.83
C LEU A 58 -4.78 40.24 2.94
N ILE A 59 -4.12 40.45 4.08
CA ILE A 59 -2.72 40.06 4.28
C ILE A 59 -2.63 38.85 5.21
N ALA A 60 -1.76 37.89 4.90
CA ALA A 60 -1.59 36.68 5.72
C ALA A 60 -1.22 36.98 7.19
N SER A 61 -0.65 38.15 7.50
CA SER A 61 -0.36 38.60 8.87
C SER A 61 -1.59 38.99 9.68
N GLU A 62 -2.74 39.22 9.02
CA GLU A 62 -4.02 39.59 9.65
C GLU A 62 -4.84 38.35 10.05
N LEU A 63 -4.42 37.16 9.60
CA LEU A 63 -5.04 35.89 9.94
C LEU A 63 -4.29 35.24 11.11
N GLU A 64 -5.02 34.63 12.04
CA GLU A 64 -4.41 33.88 13.15
C GLU A 64 -4.10 32.43 12.73
N ASP A 65 -5.05 31.76 12.07
CA ASP A 65 -4.99 30.33 11.71
C ASP A 65 -4.03 30.00 10.55
N VAL A 66 -3.19 28.98 10.76
CA VAL A 66 -2.19 28.48 9.79
C VAL A 66 -2.85 27.85 8.57
N LYS A 67 -3.99 27.16 8.74
CA LYS A 67 -4.70 26.53 7.62
C LYS A 67 -5.27 27.60 6.70
N THR A 68 -5.89 28.63 7.24
CA THR A 68 -6.46 29.77 6.50
C THR A 68 -5.38 30.57 5.77
N LYS A 69 -4.17 30.73 6.36
CA LYS A 69 -3.00 31.34 5.67
C LYS A 69 -2.56 30.55 4.43
N ARG A 70 -2.51 29.22 4.52
CA ARG A 70 -2.17 28.35 3.38
C ARG A 70 -3.23 28.45 2.28
N THR A 71 -4.51 28.38 2.65
CA THR A 71 -5.64 28.55 1.73
C THR A 71 -5.60 29.90 1.02
N LEU A 72 -5.31 31.00 1.75
CA LEU A 72 -5.17 32.34 1.16
C LEU A 72 -4.05 32.39 0.12
N SER A 73 -2.95 31.67 0.34
CA SER A 73 -1.80 31.66 -0.56
C SER A 73 -2.14 30.96 -1.89
N SER A 74 -2.83 29.82 -1.83
CA SER A 74 -3.33 29.10 -3.00
C SER A 74 -4.41 29.90 -3.74
N LEU A 75 -5.36 30.50 -3.01
CA LEU A 75 -6.39 31.36 -3.57
C LEU A 75 -5.77 32.55 -4.31
N ARG A 76 -4.80 33.24 -3.69
CA ARG A 76 -4.12 34.39 -4.28
C ARG A 76 -3.37 34.04 -5.56
N PHE A 77 -2.76 32.86 -5.65
CA PHE A 77 -2.12 32.42 -6.89
C PHE A 77 -3.13 32.35 -8.05
N VAL A 78 -4.28 31.71 -7.82
CA VAL A 78 -5.34 31.58 -8.84
C VAL A 78 -5.95 32.94 -9.18
N MET A 79 -6.28 33.75 -8.18
CA MET A 79 -6.96 35.02 -8.37
C MET A 79 -6.08 36.08 -9.04
N LEU A 80 -4.77 36.12 -8.71
CA LEU A 80 -3.83 37.03 -9.40
C LEU A 80 -3.58 36.63 -10.85
N GLU A 81 -3.60 35.33 -11.16
CA GLU A 81 -3.54 34.88 -12.56
C GLU A 81 -4.79 35.34 -13.31
N ILE A 82 -5.98 35.21 -12.68
CA ILE A 82 -7.23 35.72 -13.27
C ILE A 82 -7.15 37.25 -13.47
N GLU A 83 -6.73 38.03 -12.47
CA GLU A 83 -6.53 39.49 -12.59
C GLU A 83 -5.60 39.87 -13.73
N SER A 84 -4.43 39.21 -13.83
CA SER A 84 -3.45 39.44 -14.89
C SER A 84 -4.08 39.27 -16.28
N ARG A 85 -4.96 38.28 -16.43
CA ARG A 85 -5.65 37.99 -17.70
C ARG A 85 -6.79 38.97 -17.98
N VAL A 86 -7.58 39.35 -16.98
CA VAL A 86 -8.60 40.41 -17.12
C VAL A 86 -7.93 41.71 -17.59
N LEU A 87 -6.78 42.05 -16.98
CA LEU A 87 -6.00 43.24 -17.33
C LEU A 87 -5.43 43.16 -18.75
N ALA A 88 -4.85 42.01 -19.13
CA ALA A 88 -4.31 41.80 -20.47
C ALA A 88 -5.36 41.94 -21.59
N GLN A 89 -6.63 41.65 -21.29
CA GLN A 89 -7.75 41.78 -22.23
C GLN A 89 -8.39 43.18 -22.22
N GLY A 90 -7.92 44.10 -21.38
CA GLY A 90 -8.53 45.42 -21.19
C GLY A 90 -9.96 45.34 -20.63
N ALA A 91 -10.33 44.22 -20.00
CA ALA A 91 -11.66 44.00 -19.44
C ALA A 91 -11.79 44.50 -17.99
N TRP A 92 -10.72 45.06 -17.42
CA TRP A 92 -10.70 45.52 -16.03
C TRP A 92 -11.56 46.79 -15.83
N VAL A 93 -12.44 46.74 -14.83
CA VAL A 93 -13.26 47.87 -14.39
C VAL A 93 -12.80 48.29 -13.00
N ASN A 94 -12.58 49.60 -12.82
CA ASN A 94 -12.25 50.18 -11.52
C ASN A 94 -13.52 50.33 -10.68
N ASN A 95 -13.46 49.92 -9.41
CA ASN A 95 -14.61 49.86 -8.50
C ASN A 95 -15.80 49.05 -9.08
N PRO A 96 -15.58 47.77 -9.42
CA PRO A 96 -16.59 46.98 -10.12
C PRO A 96 -17.80 46.67 -9.22
N SER A 97 -19.00 46.69 -9.80
CA SER A 97 -20.16 46.05 -9.18
C SER A 97 -20.06 44.52 -9.30
N PRO A 98 -20.86 43.74 -8.55
CA PRO A 98 -20.93 42.29 -8.71
C PRO A 98 -21.24 41.84 -10.15
N ARG A 99 -22.01 42.64 -10.90
CA ARG A 99 -22.31 42.38 -12.31
C ARG A 99 -21.07 42.58 -13.18
N ASP A 100 -20.32 43.66 -12.96
CA ASP A 100 -19.07 43.93 -13.69
C ASP A 100 -18.03 42.82 -13.42
N ALA A 101 -17.96 42.35 -12.17
CA ALA A 101 -17.09 41.23 -11.80
C ALA A 101 -17.46 39.95 -12.54
N ALA A 102 -18.75 39.67 -12.72
CA ALA A 102 -19.23 38.54 -13.50
C ALA A 102 -18.87 38.65 -14.99
N GLU A 103 -19.11 39.83 -15.59
CA GLU A 103 -18.80 40.08 -17.00
C GLU A 103 -17.27 39.99 -17.27
N MET A 104 -16.41 40.39 -16.34
CA MET A 104 -14.96 40.18 -16.42
C MET A 104 -14.59 38.70 -16.51
N LEU A 105 -15.22 37.87 -15.66
CA LEU A 105 -14.92 36.45 -15.58
C LEU A 105 -15.51 35.69 -16.77
N GLU A 106 -16.70 36.04 -17.25
CA GLU A 106 -17.32 35.45 -18.44
C GLU A 106 -16.48 35.65 -19.70
N ARG A 107 -15.90 36.85 -19.88
CA ARG A 107 -14.97 37.12 -20.97
C ARG A 107 -13.72 36.24 -20.91
N LEU A 108 -13.26 35.90 -19.71
CA LEU A 108 -12.14 34.98 -19.49
C LEU A 108 -12.49 33.51 -19.64
N LEU A 109 -13.69 33.08 -19.27
CA LEU A 109 -14.10 31.68 -19.26
C LEU A 109 -13.94 31.04 -20.64
N SER A 110 -14.24 31.78 -21.72
CA SER A 110 -13.99 31.33 -23.10
C SER A 110 -12.51 31.00 -23.37
N HIS A 111 -11.58 31.81 -22.88
CA HIS A 111 -10.15 31.62 -23.07
C HIS A 111 -9.54 30.60 -22.11
N VAL A 112 -10.06 30.49 -20.87
CA VAL A 112 -9.69 29.42 -19.92
C VAL A 112 -10.12 28.06 -20.45
N VAL A 113 -11.31 27.97 -21.04
CA VAL A 113 -11.76 26.78 -21.78
C VAL A 113 -10.83 26.51 -22.96
N ASN A 114 -10.48 27.50 -23.77
CA ASN A 114 -9.55 27.31 -24.89
C ASN A 114 -8.13 26.89 -24.44
N HIS A 115 -7.62 27.39 -23.31
CA HIS A 115 -6.32 26.99 -22.77
C HIS A 115 -6.38 25.61 -22.12
N LEU A 116 -7.51 25.25 -21.49
CA LEU A 116 -7.77 23.88 -21.06
C LEU A 116 -7.83 22.96 -22.28
N ASP A 117 -8.47 23.37 -23.37
CA ASP A 117 -8.53 22.62 -24.63
C ASP A 117 -7.14 22.52 -25.29
N GLU A 118 -6.33 23.58 -25.30
CA GLU A 118 -4.93 23.53 -25.76
C GLU A 118 -4.08 22.60 -24.89
N TYR A 119 -4.22 22.68 -23.56
CA TYR A 119 -3.57 21.76 -22.63
C TYR A 119 -4.06 20.32 -22.86
N LEU A 120 -5.35 20.11 -23.08
CA LEU A 120 -5.94 18.81 -23.39
C LEU A 120 -5.53 18.30 -24.79
N ASN A 121 -5.23 19.20 -25.74
CA ASN A 121 -4.65 18.89 -27.03
C ASN A 121 -3.17 18.48 -26.93
N THR A 122 -2.47 18.83 -25.84
CA THR A 122 -1.15 18.25 -25.53
C THR A 122 -1.19 16.80 -25.05
N PHE A 123 -2.38 16.23 -24.73
CA PHE A 123 -2.55 14.78 -24.62
C PHE A 123 -2.46 14.16 -26.02
N SER A 124 -1.22 13.99 -26.45
CA SER A 124 -0.86 13.42 -27.74
C SER A 124 -1.68 12.15 -28.03
N TYR A 125 -1.97 11.93 -29.33
CA TYR A 125 -2.80 10.83 -29.84
C TYR A 125 -2.40 9.43 -29.34
N HIS A 126 -1.20 9.26 -28.78
CA HIS A 126 -0.76 8.01 -28.14
C HIS A 126 -1.47 7.68 -26.82
N TRP A 127 -2.14 8.65 -26.19
CA TRP A 127 -2.95 8.42 -24.99
C TRP A 127 -4.29 7.79 -25.36
N THR A 128 -4.40 6.47 -25.20
CA THR A 128 -5.67 5.75 -25.22
C THR A 128 -6.30 5.69 -23.83
N VAL A 129 -7.60 5.42 -23.74
CA VAL A 129 -8.30 5.20 -22.45
C VAL A 129 -7.61 4.09 -21.63
N SER A 130 -7.21 3.01 -22.32
CA SER A 130 -6.44 1.89 -21.74
C SER A 130 -5.14 2.37 -21.10
N ARG A 131 -4.34 3.19 -21.82
CA ARG A 131 -3.08 3.72 -21.30
C ARG A 131 -3.31 4.67 -20.12
N ALA A 132 -4.36 5.49 -20.18
CA ALA A 132 -4.76 6.40 -19.12
C ALA A 132 -5.12 5.67 -17.83
N CYS A 133 -5.93 4.62 -17.92
CA CYS A 133 -6.26 3.75 -16.79
C CYS A 133 -5.01 3.08 -16.22
N LYS A 134 -4.14 2.55 -17.08
CA LYS A 134 -2.88 1.88 -16.68
C LYS A 134 -1.88 2.83 -16.01
N ALA A 135 -1.97 4.12 -16.29
CA ALA A 135 -1.16 5.17 -15.69
C ALA A 135 -1.84 5.85 -14.49
N GLY A 136 -3.12 5.57 -14.22
CA GLY A 136 -3.84 6.11 -13.06
C GLY A 136 -4.20 7.59 -13.20
N LEU A 137 -4.49 8.06 -14.41
CA LEU A 137 -4.87 9.46 -14.65
C LEU A 137 -6.09 9.87 -13.80
N SER A 138 -6.24 11.18 -13.59
CA SER A 138 -7.39 11.73 -12.87
C SER A 138 -8.70 11.41 -13.61
N ARG A 139 -9.82 11.37 -12.87
CA ARG A 139 -11.15 11.14 -13.44
C ARG A 139 -11.43 12.03 -14.66
N ARG A 140 -11.12 13.31 -14.57
CA ARG A 140 -11.29 14.27 -15.68
C ARG A 140 -10.47 13.88 -16.92
N GLY A 141 -9.24 13.40 -16.74
CA GLY A 141 -8.41 12.91 -17.85
C GLY A 141 -8.98 11.63 -18.48
N LEU A 142 -9.54 10.74 -17.67
CA LEU A 142 -10.21 9.53 -18.14
C LEU A 142 -11.48 9.87 -18.94
N GLU A 143 -12.33 10.76 -18.40
CA GLU A 143 -13.56 11.23 -19.05
C GLU A 143 -13.27 11.91 -20.39
N TYR A 144 -12.26 12.77 -20.45
CA TYR A 144 -11.85 13.41 -21.70
C TYR A 144 -11.41 12.37 -22.75
N LEU A 145 -10.55 11.43 -22.37
CA LEU A 145 -10.05 10.42 -23.31
C LEU A 145 -11.14 9.44 -23.75
N ALA A 146 -12.09 9.10 -22.88
CA ALA A 146 -13.21 8.25 -23.24
C ALA A 146 -14.24 8.96 -24.11
N ALA A 147 -14.43 10.27 -23.94
CA ALA A 147 -15.22 11.09 -24.87
C ALA A 147 -14.58 11.18 -26.26
N ARG A 148 -13.24 11.22 -26.32
CA ARG A 148 -12.48 11.24 -27.59
C ARG A 148 -12.52 9.91 -28.33
N ASP A 149 -12.61 8.79 -27.62
CA ASP A 149 -12.69 7.44 -28.18
C ASP A 149 -13.86 6.65 -27.56
N PRO A 150 -15.12 6.85 -28.02
CA PRO A 150 -16.30 6.21 -27.41
C PRO A 150 -16.37 4.68 -27.56
N ASN A 151 -15.62 4.14 -28.52
CA ASN A 151 -15.69 2.73 -28.92
C ASN A 151 -14.55 1.88 -28.32
N TRP A 152 -13.79 2.41 -27.37
CA TRP A 152 -12.73 1.68 -26.69
C TRP A 152 -13.24 0.38 -26.02
N VAL A 153 -12.43 -0.68 -26.05
CA VAL A 153 -12.85 -2.05 -25.65
C VAL A 153 -12.01 -2.67 -24.51
N ASP A 154 -10.95 -2.00 -24.06
CA ASP A 154 -9.97 -2.56 -23.11
C ASP A 154 -10.39 -2.46 -21.62
N GLY A 155 -11.69 -2.44 -21.31
CA GLY A 155 -12.19 -2.21 -19.94
C GLY A 155 -11.76 -3.28 -18.94
N ASP A 156 -11.63 -4.52 -19.38
CA ASP A 156 -11.10 -5.63 -18.58
C ASP A 156 -9.66 -5.40 -18.13
N ASP A 157 -8.78 -5.07 -19.08
CA ASP A 157 -7.36 -4.85 -18.82
C ASP A 157 -7.14 -3.57 -18.00
N ALA A 158 -7.96 -2.55 -18.24
CA ALA A 158 -7.97 -1.32 -17.45
C ALA A 158 -8.31 -1.61 -15.99
N ALA A 159 -9.39 -2.33 -15.71
CA ALA A 159 -9.78 -2.71 -14.36
C ALA A 159 -8.73 -3.59 -13.69
N LEU A 160 -8.20 -4.59 -14.40
CA LEU A 160 -7.17 -5.48 -13.87
C LEU A 160 -5.92 -4.70 -13.44
N VAL A 161 -5.44 -3.76 -14.27
CA VAL A 161 -4.27 -2.95 -13.93
C VAL A 161 -4.59 -1.96 -12.81
N ALA A 162 -5.80 -1.39 -12.79
CA ALA A 162 -6.24 -0.51 -11.72
C ALA A 162 -6.26 -1.22 -10.36
N VAL A 163 -6.76 -2.47 -10.30
CA VAL A 163 -6.65 -3.31 -9.10
C VAL A 163 -5.18 -3.50 -8.75
N LYS A 164 -4.33 -3.98 -9.68
CA LYS A 164 -2.92 -4.27 -9.37
C LYS A 164 -2.14 -3.05 -8.87
N LYS A 165 -2.42 -1.85 -9.39
CA LYS A 165 -1.71 -0.60 -9.08
C LYS A 165 -2.36 0.25 -7.98
N ASN A 166 -3.42 -0.24 -7.34
CA ASN A 166 -4.18 0.48 -6.32
C ASN A 166 -4.87 1.77 -6.81
N PHE A 167 -5.41 1.77 -8.03
CA PHE A 167 -6.14 2.91 -8.58
C PHE A 167 -7.65 2.75 -8.39
N LEU A 168 -8.09 2.92 -7.14
CA LEU A 168 -9.51 2.83 -6.77
C LEU A 168 -10.39 3.79 -7.57
N HIS A 169 -9.92 5.02 -7.84
CA HIS A 169 -10.68 6.02 -8.60
C HIS A 169 -10.93 5.60 -10.05
N VAL A 170 -10.00 4.84 -10.66
CA VAL A 170 -10.18 4.28 -12.00
C VAL A 170 -11.26 3.20 -11.96
N LEU A 171 -11.27 2.34 -10.94
CA LEU A 171 -12.30 1.30 -10.77
C LEU A 171 -13.69 1.92 -10.55
N GLN A 172 -13.77 2.96 -9.71
CA GLN A 172 -15.01 3.71 -9.48
C GLN A 172 -15.54 4.30 -10.78
N TRP A 173 -14.68 5.00 -11.54
CA TRP A 173 -15.06 5.56 -12.84
C TRP A 173 -15.51 4.49 -13.85
N LEU A 174 -14.79 3.36 -13.95
CA LEU A 174 -15.18 2.24 -14.81
C LEU A 174 -16.56 1.69 -14.42
N ASN A 175 -16.82 1.49 -13.12
CA ASN A 175 -18.09 0.94 -12.63
C ASN A 175 -19.26 1.92 -12.80
N GLU A 176 -19.03 3.22 -12.59
CA GLU A 176 -20.07 4.23 -12.69
C GLU A 176 -20.42 4.57 -14.14
N CYS A 177 -19.42 4.72 -15.01
CA CYS A 177 -19.62 5.22 -16.36
C CYS A 177 -19.66 4.12 -17.43
N TYR A 178 -18.99 2.98 -17.18
CA TYR A 178 -18.78 1.93 -18.17
C TYR A 178 -18.92 0.51 -17.59
N PRO A 179 -19.98 0.19 -16.81
CA PRO A 179 -20.09 -1.09 -16.11
C PRO A 179 -20.02 -2.31 -17.04
N ASP A 180 -20.54 -2.18 -18.27
CA ASP A 180 -20.60 -3.25 -19.27
C ASP A 180 -19.30 -3.42 -20.08
N ARG A 181 -18.33 -2.49 -19.93
CA ARG A 181 -17.02 -2.58 -20.60
C ARG A 181 -16.04 -3.49 -19.86
N THR A 182 -16.40 -3.93 -18.65
CA THR A 182 -15.58 -4.76 -17.79
C THR A 182 -16.38 -5.97 -17.35
N SER A 183 -15.80 -7.17 -17.48
CA SER A 183 -16.36 -8.46 -17.08
C SER A 183 -16.23 -8.74 -15.58
N TRP A 184 -15.65 -7.78 -14.83
CA TRP A 184 -15.44 -7.72 -13.38
C TRP A 184 -14.87 -8.98 -12.70
N GLY A 185 -14.35 -9.92 -13.48
CA GLY A 185 -13.51 -11.02 -13.00
C GLY A 185 -14.22 -12.28 -12.52
N ASN A 186 -15.27 -12.75 -13.21
CA ASN A 186 -16.01 -13.97 -12.82
C ASN A 186 -15.32 -15.33 -13.10
N ARG A 187 -14.17 -15.35 -13.77
CA ARG A 187 -13.37 -16.57 -14.02
C ARG A 187 -12.17 -16.62 -13.08
N GLN A 188 -11.82 -17.81 -12.56
CA GLN A 188 -10.76 -18.01 -11.56
C GLN A 188 -9.44 -17.26 -11.85
N ALA A 189 -9.06 -17.07 -13.12
CA ALA A 189 -7.84 -16.38 -13.53
C ALA A 189 -7.88 -14.83 -13.41
N ARG A 190 -9.04 -14.21 -13.15
CA ARG A 190 -9.22 -12.74 -13.11
C ARG A 190 -10.05 -12.26 -11.91
N CYS A 191 -10.18 -13.03 -10.84
CA CYS A 191 -10.90 -12.56 -9.65
C CYS A 191 -10.21 -11.32 -9.04
N PHE A 192 -10.85 -10.16 -9.12
CA PHE A 192 -10.26 -8.90 -8.67
C PHE A 192 -10.07 -8.82 -7.16
N MET A 193 -10.94 -9.44 -6.35
CA MET A 193 -10.75 -9.50 -4.90
C MET A 193 -9.53 -10.33 -4.51
N ASN A 194 -9.29 -11.46 -5.19
CA ASN A 194 -8.09 -12.28 -4.97
C ASN A 194 -6.82 -11.47 -5.26
N ILE A 195 -6.81 -10.71 -6.35
CA ILE A 195 -5.66 -9.88 -6.74
C ILE A 195 -5.48 -8.71 -5.75
N ALA A 196 -6.59 -8.07 -5.32
CA ALA A 196 -6.53 -7.03 -4.31
C ALA A 196 -5.95 -7.57 -2.99
N ALA A 197 -6.36 -8.77 -2.57
CA ALA A 197 -5.80 -9.44 -1.40
C ALA A 197 -4.31 -9.75 -1.56
N GLU A 198 -3.90 -10.31 -2.71
CA GLU A 198 -2.50 -10.64 -3.02
C GLU A 198 -1.59 -9.40 -2.96
N LYS A 199 -2.09 -8.26 -3.44
CA LYS A 199 -1.37 -6.98 -3.43
C LYS A 199 -1.52 -6.19 -2.13
N GLY A 200 -2.42 -6.60 -1.23
CA GLY A 200 -2.68 -5.92 0.04
C GLY A 200 -3.54 -4.66 -0.08
N HIS A 201 -4.26 -4.47 -1.19
CA HIS A 201 -5.07 -3.28 -1.46
C HIS A 201 -6.44 -3.40 -0.81
N PHE A 202 -6.49 -3.13 0.50
CA PHE A 202 -7.66 -3.40 1.32
C PHE A 202 -8.87 -2.54 0.96
N GLU A 203 -8.66 -1.26 0.63
CA GLU A 203 -9.73 -0.34 0.23
C GLU A 203 -10.40 -0.79 -1.06
N ILE A 204 -9.62 -1.27 -2.04
CA ILE A 204 -10.16 -1.83 -3.28
C ILE A 204 -10.95 -3.10 -2.99
N LEU A 205 -10.45 -3.98 -2.11
CA LEU A 205 -11.14 -5.21 -1.74
C LEU A 205 -12.51 -4.91 -1.09
N GLN A 206 -12.54 -3.96 -0.14
CA GLN A 206 -13.79 -3.51 0.51
C GLN A 206 -14.75 -2.86 -0.48
N TRP A 207 -14.22 -2.03 -1.39
CA TRP A 207 -15.03 -1.38 -2.42
C TRP A 207 -15.62 -2.39 -3.40
N LEU A 208 -14.83 -3.37 -3.87
CA LEU A 208 -15.31 -4.47 -4.71
C LEU A 208 -16.41 -5.23 -3.98
N HIS A 209 -16.29 -5.48 -2.67
CA HIS A 209 -17.33 -6.19 -1.93
C HIS A 209 -18.65 -5.43 -1.83
N THR A 210 -18.56 -4.11 -1.65
CA THR A 210 -19.73 -3.26 -1.46
C THR A 210 -20.47 -3.02 -2.78
N ASN A 211 -19.73 -2.95 -3.90
CA ASN A 211 -20.27 -2.49 -5.18
C ASN A 211 -20.43 -3.61 -6.22
N ARG A 212 -19.86 -4.80 -5.97
CA ARG A 212 -19.77 -5.90 -6.94
C ARG A 212 -20.16 -7.25 -6.33
N ASN A 213 -20.58 -8.20 -7.17
CA ASN A 213 -21.16 -9.49 -6.75
C ASN A 213 -20.34 -10.71 -7.15
N GLU A 214 -19.25 -10.55 -7.91
CA GLU A 214 -18.42 -11.65 -8.43
C GLU A 214 -17.71 -12.43 -7.31
N GLY A 215 -17.42 -11.76 -6.19
CA GLY A 215 -16.84 -12.37 -5.00
C GLY A 215 -15.36 -12.73 -5.11
N CYS A 216 -14.92 -13.60 -4.20
CA CYS A 216 -13.54 -14.09 -4.13
C CYS A 216 -13.50 -15.62 -4.16
N THR A 217 -12.32 -16.20 -3.96
CA THR A 217 -12.19 -17.63 -3.65
C THR A 217 -11.47 -17.80 -2.32
N THR A 218 -11.27 -19.05 -1.88
CA THR A 218 -10.42 -19.37 -0.71
C THR A 218 -9.03 -18.74 -0.79
N PHE A 219 -8.55 -18.45 -2.01
CA PHE A 219 -7.27 -17.81 -2.26
C PHE A 219 -7.13 -16.45 -1.57
N ALA A 220 -8.19 -15.63 -1.50
CA ALA A 220 -8.11 -14.30 -0.89
C ALA A 220 -7.72 -14.36 0.60
N LEU A 221 -8.32 -15.29 1.36
CA LEU A 221 -8.00 -15.44 2.78
C LEU A 221 -6.65 -16.14 2.96
N ASN A 222 -6.36 -17.17 2.16
CA ASN A 222 -5.06 -17.84 2.19
C ASN A 222 -3.90 -16.85 1.96
N ILE A 223 -4.00 -16.01 0.92
CA ILE A 223 -2.93 -15.06 0.58
C ILE A 223 -2.84 -13.91 1.60
N ALA A 224 -3.98 -13.44 2.13
CA ALA A 224 -3.98 -12.45 3.21
C ALA A 224 -3.29 -12.99 4.47
N ALA A 225 -3.50 -14.28 4.80
CA ALA A 225 -2.86 -14.95 5.91
C ALA A 225 -1.35 -15.15 5.68
N SER A 226 -0.97 -15.63 4.49
CA SER A 226 0.43 -15.74 4.06
C SER A 226 1.20 -14.42 4.15
N LYS A 227 0.52 -13.28 3.89
CA LYS A 227 1.09 -11.92 3.97
C LYS A 227 1.07 -11.32 5.39
N GLY A 228 0.49 -12.01 6.36
CA GLY A 228 0.38 -11.51 7.74
C GLY A 228 -0.65 -10.38 7.91
N ASN A 229 -1.52 -10.16 6.93
CA ASN A 229 -2.51 -9.08 6.95
C ASN A 229 -3.72 -9.48 7.79
N LEU A 230 -3.55 -9.49 9.12
CA LEU A 230 -4.59 -9.86 10.07
C LEU A 230 -5.90 -9.05 9.90
N PRO A 231 -5.88 -7.71 9.70
CA PRO A 231 -7.11 -6.96 9.44
C PRO A 231 -7.90 -7.47 8.23
N MET A 232 -7.20 -7.78 7.14
CA MET A 232 -7.84 -8.33 5.94
C MET A 232 -8.36 -9.75 6.17
N VAL A 233 -7.62 -10.59 6.91
CA VAL A 233 -8.08 -11.94 7.30
C VAL A 233 -9.37 -11.87 8.12
N GLN A 234 -9.41 -11.00 9.13
CA GLN A 234 -10.59 -10.79 9.98
C GLN A 234 -11.77 -10.27 9.16
N TRP A 235 -11.53 -9.30 8.28
CA TRP A 235 -12.57 -8.73 7.45
C TRP A 235 -13.11 -9.75 6.43
N LEU A 236 -12.25 -10.51 5.77
CA LEU A 236 -12.66 -11.58 4.84
C LEU A 236 -13.49 -12.63 5.57
N HIS A 237 -13.08 -13.04 6.77
CA HIS A 237 -13.86 -13.98 7.58
C HIS A 237 -15.25 -13.47 7.95
N GLN A 238 -15.38 -12.18 8.28
CA GLN A 238 -16.66 -11.59 8.71
C GLN A 238 -17.61 -11.32 7.54
N ASN A 239 -17.08 -11.01 6.36
CA ASN A 239 -17.88 -10.49 5.23
C ASN A 239 -18.00 -11.47 4.06
N ARG A 240 -17.22 -12.56 4.04
CA ARG A 240 -17.16 -13.53 2.93
C ARG A 240 -17.40 -14.96 3.43
N ASN A 241 -17.96 -15.80 2.55
CA ASN A 241 -18.38 -17.18 2.87
C ASN A 241 -17.47 -18.25 2.25
N GLU A 242 -16.51 -17.84 1.42
CA GLU A 242 -15.64 -18.73 0.65
C GLU A 242 -14.65 -19.51 1.53
N LYS A 243 -14.49 -19.12 2.81
CA LYS A 243 -13.59 -19.73 3.80
C LYS A 243 -12.12 -19.67 3.37
N CYS A 244 -11.31 -20.56 3.94
CA CYS A 244 -9.90 -20.74 3.61
C CYS A 244 -9.59 -22.23 3.47
N THR A 245 -8.34 -22.58 3.17
CA THR A 245 -7.85 -23.96 3.28
C THR A 245 -6.77 -24.05 4.35
N LYS A 246 -6.24 -25.26 4.61
CA LYS A 246 -5.09 -25.48 5.50
C LYS A 246 -3.88 -24.60 5.13
N GLN A 247 -3.76 -24.28 3.84
CA GLN A 247 -2.74 -23.39 3.31
C GLN A 247 -2.71 -22.01 4.00
N ALA A 248 -3.85 -21.49 4.46
CA ALA A 248 -3.84 -20.21 5.19
C ALA A 248 -2.98 -20.26 6.46
N MET A 249 -3.07 -21.34 7.24
CA MET A 249 -2.28 -21.50 8.46
C MET A 249 -0.87 -21.98 8.15
N ASP A 250 -0.70 -22.86 7.17
CA ASP A 250 0.61 -23.35 6.72
C ASP A 250 1.47 -22.19 6.21
N ASP A 251 0.96 -21.36 5.31
CA ASP A 251 1.69 -20.23 4.72
C ASP A 251 1.90 -19.09 5.75
N ALA A 252 0.95 -18.87 6.67
CA ALA A 252 1.14 -17.92 7.77
C ALA A 252 2.26 -18.39 8.72
N ALA A 253 2.36 -19.70 8.96
CA ALA A 253 3.42 -20.29 9.77
C ALA A 253 4.78 -20.23 9.06
N GLU A 254 4.81 -20.47 7.75
CA GLU A 254 6.01 -20.34 6.92
C GLU A 254 6.62 -18.93 7.00
N ASN A 255 5.77 -17.91 7.03
CA ASN A 255 6.20 -16.51 7.05
C ASN A 255 6.29 -15.90 8.48
N GLY A 256 6.12 -16.72 9.53
CA GLY A 256 6.31 -16.28 10.91
C GLY A 256 5.19 -15.38 11.45
N HIS A 257 4.01 -15.43 10.86
CA HIS A 257 2.89 -14.56 11.23
C HIS A 257 2.07 -15.13 12.39
N LEU A 258 2.69 -15.19 13.59
CA LEU A 258 2.08 -15.77 14.79
C LEU A 258 0.67 -15.23 15.06
N ALA A 259 0.45 -13.92 14.99
CA ALA A 259 -0.85 -13.30 15.25
C ALA A 259 -1.96 -13.84 14.31
N VAL A 260 -1.61 -14.12 13.05
CA VAL A 260 -2.54 -14.72 12.08
C VAL A 260 -2.75 -16.20 12.40
N VAL A 261 -1.69 -16.95 12.72
CA VAL A 261 -1.78 -18.37 13.11
C VAL A 261 -2.67 -18.56 14.33
N GLU A 262 -2.48 -17.76 15.37
CA GLU A 262 -3.31 -17.80 16.57
C GLU A 262 -4.77 -17.45 16.26
N TRP A 263 -4.99 -16.43 15.44
CA TRP A 263 -6.33 -16.00 15.08
C TRP A 263 -7.05 -17.07 14.25
N LEU A 264 -6.38 -17.67 13.27
CA LEU A 264 -6.90 -18.78 12.47
C LEU A 264 -7.22 -19.97 13.38
N HIS A 265 -6.33 -20.31 14.33
CA HIS A 265 -6.56 -21.40 15.28
C HIS A 265 -7.85 -21.20 16.11
N ARG A 266 -8.11 -19.97 16.58
CA ARG A 266 -9.26 -19.65 17.44
C ARG A 266 -10.58 -19.52 16.68
N ASN A 267 -10.55 -19.10 15.41
CA ASN A 267 -11.75 -18.70 14.65
C ASN A 267 -12.07 -19.61 13.45
N ARG A 268 -11.17 -20.53 13.09
CA ARG A 268 -11.31 -21.43 11.94
C ARG A 268 -11.12 -22.89 12.33
N SER A 269 -11.78 -23.77 11.58
CA SER A 269 -11.80 -25.22 11.84
C SER A 269 -10.97 -26.02 10.84
N GLU A 270 -10.49 -25.41 9.75
CA GLU A 270 -9.70 -26.04 8.70
C GLU A 270 -8.38 -26.61 9.23
N GLY A 271 -7.78 -25.94 10.22
CA GLY A 271 -6.52 -26.34 10.82
C GLY A 271 -5.31 -26.08 9.93
N CYS A 272 -4.25 -26.85 10.17
CA CYS A 272 -3.03 -26.85 9.38
C CYS A 272 -2.71 -28.27 8.90
N SER A 273 -1.60 -28.40 8.18
CA SER A 273 -0.94 -29.68 7.94
C SER A 273 0.34 -29.78 8.78
N GLU A 274 1.04 -30.92 8.68
CA GLU A 274 2.38 -31.08 9.26
C GLU A 274 3.38 -30.07 8.69
N ILE A 275 3.11 -29.55 7.48
CA ILE A 275 3.93 -28.57 6.79
C ILE A 275 4.11 -27.32 7.66
N ALA A 276 3.07 -26.84 8.37
CA ALA A 276 3.17 -25.64 9.19
C ALA A 276 4.33 -25.67 10.21
N MET A 277 4.54 -26.81 10.89
CA MET A 277 5.67 -26.95 11.81
C MET A 277 7.00 -27.13 11.07
N ASP A 278 7.01 -27.85 9.94
CA ASP A 278 8.21 -28.04 9.13
C ASP A 278 8.74 -26.71 8.58
N VAL A 279 7.87 -25.87 8.02
CA VAL A 279 8.24 -24.58 7.41
C VAL A 279 8.54 -23.50 8.44
N SER A 280 7.82 -23.47 9.58
CA SER A 280 8.17 -22.56 10.69
C SER A 280 9.53 -22.92 11.29
N ALA A 281 9.84 -24.22 11.41
CA ALA A 281 11.18 -24.66 11.82
C ALA A 281 12.25 -24.29 10.78
N ALA A 282 11.98 -24.54 9.50
CA ALA A 282 12.89 -24.22 8.41
C ALA A 282 13.21 -22.72 8.34
N ASN A 283 12.26 -21.83 8.64
CA ASN A 283 12.48 -20.38 8.58
C ASN A 283 12.82 -19.75 9.95
N GLY A 284 13.01 -20.56 10.99
CA GLY A 284 13.48 -20.08 12.29
C GLY A 284 12.41 -19.44 13.17
N HIS A 285 11.13 -19.62 12.85
CA HIS A 285 9.98 -19.05 13.56
C HIS A 285 9.63 -19.89 14.80
N LEU A 286 10.49 -19.83 15.81
CA LEU A 286 10.37 -20.62 17.05
C LEU A 286 9.08 -20.32 17.83
N ASP A 287 8.61 -19.08 17.81
CA ASP A 287 7.38 -18.64 18.45
C ASP A 287 6.13 -19.32 17.83
N VAL A 288 6.05 -19.33 16.50
CA VAL A 288 5.03 -20.07 15.75
C VAL A 288 5.13 -21.57 16.02
N LEU A 289 6.34 -22.13 15.97
CA LEU A 289 6.57 -23.56 16.20
C LEU A 289 6.08 -23.99 17.59
N ARG A 290 6.39 -23.20 18.63
CA ARG A 290 5.92 -23.44 20.00
C ARG A 290 4.40 -23.37 20.10
N PHE A 291 3.79 -22.34 19.52
CA PHE A 291 2.34 -22.20 19.52
C PHE A 291 1.67 -23.42 18.85
N LEU A 292 2.16 -23.82 17.67
CA LEU A 292 1.65 -25.00 16.97
C LEU A 292 1.81 -26.27 17.81
N HIS A 293 2.97 -26.48 18.42
CA HIS A 293 3.18 -27.64 19.29
C HIS A 293 2.24 -27.71 20.50
N GLU A 294 2.00 -26.57 21.15
CA GLU A 294 1.17 -26.48 22.35
C GLU A 294 -0.34 -26.61 22.03
N ASN A 295 -0.78 -26.17 20.83
CA ASN A 295 -2.19 -26.00 20.51
C ASN A 295 -2.72 -26.88 19.36
N ARG A 296 -1.83 -27.56 18.61
CA ARG A 296 -2.17 -28.40 17.45
C ARG A 296 -1.70 -29.84 17.64
N ARG A 297 -2.31 -30.77 16.91
CA ARG A 297 -2.05 -32.22 17.03
C ARG A 297 -1.40 -32.84 15.79
N GLU A 298 -1.33 -32.08 14.70
CA GLU A 298 -0.75 -32.49 13.43
C GLU A 298 0.72 -32.89 13.57
N GLY A 299 1.50 -32.11 14.34
CA GLY A 299 2.92 -32.37 14.53
C GLY A 299 3.77 -31.90 13.36
N CYS A 300 4.95 -32.52 13.21
CA CYS A 300 5.94 -32.20 12.19
C CYS A 300 6.55 -33.48 11.62
N THR A 301 7.21 -33.38 10.47
CA THR A 301 7.95 -34.49 9.89
C THR A 301 9.44 -34.43 10.30
N SER A 302 10.24 -35.37 9.80
CA SER A 302 11.70 -35.33 9.96
C SER A 302 12.34 -34.13 9.22
N ALA A 303 11.59 -33.48 8.31
CA ALA A 303 12.03 -32.30 7.59
C ALA A 303 12.24 -31.09 8.52
N ALA A 304 11.39 -30.89 9.54
CA ALA A 304 11.53 -29.78 10.50
C ALA A 304 12.95 -29.66 11.08
N LEU A 305 13.47 -30.75 11.65
CA LEU A 305 14.80 -30.75 12.27
C LEU A 305 15.91 -30.59 11.22
N THR A 306 15.77 -31.29 10.10
CA THR A 306 16.80 -31.29 9.04
C THR A 306 16.91 -29.91 8.40
N MET A 307 15.78 -29.28 8.01
CA MET A 307 15.77 -27.96 7.38
C MET A 307 16.18 -26.85 8.35
N ALA A 308 15.74 -26.90 9.61
CA ALA A 308 16.22 -25.96 10.63
C ALA A 308 17.74 -26.06 10.81
N ALA A 309 18.30 -27.27 10.73
CA ALA A 309 19.74 -27.50 10.82
C ALA A 309 20.49 -27.00 9.58
N THR A 310 19.98 -27.29 8.37
CA THR A 310 20.49 -26.77 7.08
C THR A 310 20.51 -25.25 7.02
N ARG A 311 19.57 -24.57 7.71
CA ARG A 311 19.46 -23.10 7.70
C ARG A 311 20.05 -22.43 8.94
N GLY A 312 20.65 -23.20 9.83
CA GLY A 312 21.42 -22.67 10.96
C GLY A 312 20.58 -22.16 12.13
N HIS A 313 19.31 -22.56 12.22
CA HIS A 313 18.40 -22.10 13.28
C HIS A 313 18.61 -22.87 14.59
N LEU A 314 19.71 -22.56 15.29
CA LEU A 314 20.15 -23.27 16.51
C LEU A 314 19.05 -23.41 17.57
N GLU A 315 18.33 -22.33 17.89
CA GLU A 315 17.32 -22.37 18.95
C GLU A 315 16.12 -23.26 18.57
N VAL A 316 15.75 -23.29 17.29
CA VAL A 316 14.75 -24.22 16.76
C VAL A 316 15.24 -25.66 16.84
N VAL A 317 16.49 -25.91 16.44
CA VAL A 317 17.10 -27.26 16.50
C VAL A 317 17.13 -27.78 17.94
N LYS A 318 17.59 -26.97 18.90
CA LYS A 318 17.57 -27.31 20.33
C LYS A 318 16.16 -27.66 20.79
N TRP A 319 15.21 -26.79 20.47
CA TRP A 319 13.83 -26.97 20.89
C TRP A 319 13.22 -28.25 20.30
N LEU A 320 13.44 -28.53 19.00
CA LEU A 320 12.97 -29.75 18.34
C LEU A 320 13.61 -31.02 18.94
N CYS A 321 14.91 -31.01 19.21
CA CYS A 321 15.59 -32.16 19.81
C CYS A 321 15.09 -32.49 21.23
N THR A 322 14.62 -31.48 21.97
CA THR A 322 14.09 -31.64 23.33
C THR A 322 12.61 -32.03 23.35
N ASN A 323 11.78 -31.47 22.46
CA ASN A 323 10.32 -31.57 22.55
C ASN A 323 9.69 -32.51 21.51
N ARG A 324 10.45 -32.95 20.49
CA ARG A 324 9.96 -33.77 19.38
C ARG A 324 10.84 -35.01 19.14
N THR A 325 10.27 -36.02 18.49
CA THR A 325 10.92 -37.33 18.28
C THR A 325 11.04 -37.73 16.81
N GLU A 326 10.38 -37.01 15.91
CA GLU A 326 10.31 -37.30 14.47
C GLU A 326 11.62 -36.98 13.74
N GLY A 327 12.38 -36.02 14.26
CA GLY A 327 13.66 -35.61 13.70
C GLY A 327 14.72 -36.72 13.77
N GLN A 328 15.60 -36.75 12.78
CA GLN A 328 16.76 -37.65 12.75
C GLN A 328 18.04 -36.82 13.00
N PRO A 329 18.58 -36.76 14.25
CA PRO A 329 19.74 -35.93 14.57
C PRO A 329 20.98 -36.25 13.74
N ALA A 330 21.16 -37.51 13.32
CA ALA A 330 22.26 -37.93 12.45
C ALA A 330 22.22 -37.26 11.08
N THR A 331 21.03 -37.18 10.47
CA THR A 331 20.79 -36.55 9.17
C THR A 331 20.94 -35.03 9.29
N ALA A 332 20.33 -34.44 10.34
CA ALA A 332 20.45 -33.02 10.64
C ALA A 332 21.91 -32.58 10.89
N LEU A 333 22.72 -33.42 11.55
CA LEU A 333 24.15 -33.16 11.77
C LEU A 333 24.91 -33.06 10.45
N CYS A 334 24.66 -33.98 9.52
CA CYS A 334 25.29 -33.95 8.20
C CYS A 334 24.88 -32.68 7.44
N ALA A 335 23.59 -32.32 7.48
CA ALA A 335 23.07 -31.15 6.79
C ALA A 335 23.61 -29.82 7.36
N ALA A 336 23.69 -29.69 8.68
CA ALA A 336 24.31 -28.53 9.33
C ALA A 336 25.80 -28.41 9.00
N ALA A 337 26.50 -29.54 8.94
CA ALA A 337 27.93 -29.58 8.61
C ALA A 337 28.18 -29.20 7.14
N GLU A 338 27.38 -29.75 6.22
CA GLU A 338 27.39 -29.39 4.79
C GLU A 338 27.04 -27.92 4.56
N SER A 339 26.22 -27.31 5.41
CA SER A 339 25.84 -25.89 5.31
C SER A 339 26.73 -24.93 6.14
N GLY A 340 27.77 -25.46 6.80
CA GLY A 340 28.75 -24.65 7.53
C GLY A 340 28.26 -24.06 8.85
N HIS A 341 27.16 -24.56 9.41
CA HIS A 341 26.58 -24.03 10.64
C HIS A 341 27.25 -24.62 11.89
N LEU A 342 28.36 -24.02 12.30
CA LEU A 342 29.22 -24.50 13.40
C LEU A 342 28.45 -24.75 14.71
N ALA A 343 27.71 -23.76 15.21
CA ALA A 343 27.00 -23.87 16.50
C ALA A 343 25.89 -24.95 16.48
N VAL A 344 25.21 -25.13 15.34
CA VAL A 344 24.22 -26.19 15.15
C VAL A 344 24.90 -27.55 15.10
N THR A 345 26.03 -27.64 14.40
CA THR A 345 26.83 -28.86 14.28
C THR A 345 27.37 -29.30 15.64
N GLU A 346 27.87 -28.37 16.45
CA GLU A 346 28.32 -28.62 17.83
C GLU A 346 27.20 -29.22 18.67
N TYR A 347 26.03 -28.60 18.67
CA TYR A 347 24.90 -29.08 19.45
C TYR A 347 24.45 -30.48 18.98
N LEU A 348 24.27 -30.67 17.67
CA LEU A 348 23.84 -31.95 17.11
C LEU A 348 24.89 -33.05 17.29
N TYR A 349 26.18 -32.72 17.31
CA TYR A 349 27.24 -33.66 17.66
C TYR A 349 27.02 -34.22 19.07
N GLU A 350 26.77 -33.37 20.07
CA GLU A 350 26.53 -33.83 21.45
C GLU A 350 25.26 -34.70 21.54
N VAL A 351 24.20 -34.33 20.82
CA VAL A 351 22.96 -35.13 20.74
C VAL A 351 23.20 -36.51 20.12
N VAL A 352 23.94 -36.58 19.02
CA VAL A 352 24.24 -37.85 18.32
C VAL A 352 25.19 -38.72 19.14
N ARG A 353 26.20 -38.13 19.78
CA ARG A 353 27.12 -38.82 20.70
C ARG A 353 26.37 -39.50 21.84
N GLY A 354 25.41 -38.80 22.45
CA GLY A 354 24.63 -39.33 23.57
C GLY A 354 23.63 -40.44 23.21
N ARG A 355 23.20 -40.54 21.94
CA ARG A 355 22.12 -41.47 21.53
C ARG A 355 22.57 -42.81 20.93
N GLN A 356 23.82 -42.99 20.45
CA GLN A 356 24.20 -44.24 19.75
C GLN A 356 25.63 -44.76 19.97
N ARG A 357 25.75 -46.10 20.01
CA ARG A 357 26.99 -46.91 19.90
C ARG A 357 27.63 -46.89 18.49
N ARG A 358 26.91 -46.42 17.45
CA ARG A 358 27.34 -46.34 16.03
C ARG A 358 27.53 -44.89 15.53
N SER A 359 27.73 -43.92 16.44
CA SER A 359 27.84 -42.49 16.13
C SER A 359 29.06 -42.12 15.27
N GLU A 360 30.12 -42.93 15.29
CA GLU A 360 31.40 -42.58 14.64
C GLU A 360 31.31 -42.47 13.11
N SER A 361 30.59 -43.39 12.45
CA SER A 361 30.46 -43.37 10.98
C SER A 361 29.67 -42.16 10.49
N THR A 362 28.63 -41.77 11.22
CA THR A 362 27.84 -40.55 10.97
C THR A 362 28.68 -39.29 11.15
N ILE A 363 29.44 -39.19 12.25
CA ILE A 363 30.30 -38.02 12.52
C ILE A 363 31.37 -37.88 11.43
N ARG A 364 32.00 -38.99 11.00
CA ARG A 364 32.95 -38.98 9.88
C ARG A 364 32.27 -38.56 8.57
N LYS A 365 31.04 -39.01 8.32
CA LYS A 365 30.28 -38.60 7.13
C LYS A 365 30.02 -37.08 7.16
N ALA A 366 29.58 -36.54 8.29
CA ALA A 366 29.34 -35.11 8.47
C ALA A 366 30.62 -34.27 8.28
N ALA A 367 31.76 -34.73 8.82
CA ALA A 367 33.06 -34.06 8.62
C ALA A 367 33.48 -34.03 7.15
N ARG A 368 33.29 -35.14 6.42
CA ARG A 368 33.54 -35.19 4.97
C ARG A 368 32.62 -34.24 4.20
N SER A 369 31.32 -34.24 4.49
CA SER A 369 30.37 -33.34 3.83
C SER A 369 30.72 -31.87 4.08
N ALA A 370 31.16 -31.50 5.28
CA ALA A 370 31.67 -30.15 5.55
C ALA A 370 32.93 -29.82 4.74
N MET A 371 33.88 -30.74 4.60
CA MET A 371 35.07 -30.53 3.77
C MET A 371 34.73 -30.37 2.29
N GLU A 372 33.87 -31.25 1.77
CA GLU A 372 33.41 -31.23 0.37
C GLU A 372 32.67 -29.93 0.03
N ALA A 373 31.93 -29.37 0.99
CA ALA A 373 31.25 -28.08 0.88
C ALA A 373 32.18 -26.86 1.15
N GLY A 374 33.44 -27.06 1.51
CA GLY A 374 34.42 -25.98 1.76
C GLY A 374 34.38 -25.38 3.17
N HIS A 375 33.70 -26.01 4.12
CA HIS A 375 33.57 -25.56 5.51
C HIS A 375 34.62 -26.20 6.43
N ALA A 376 35.90 -25.88 6.19
CA ALA A 376 37.06 -26.46 6.87
C ALA A 376 36.97 -26.38 8.41
N ALA A 377 36.54 -25.24 8.97
CA ALA A 377 36.42 -25.06 10.42
C ALA A 377 35.46 -26.08 11.08
N VAL A 378 34.34 -26.38 10.41
CA VAL A 378 33.35 -27.35 10.90
C VAL A 378 33.90 -28.77 10.81
N ALA A 379 34.56 -29.10 9.72
CA ALA A 379 35.19 -30.41 9.53
C ALA A 379 36.32 -30.67 10.54
N GLU A 380 37.24 -29.71 10.69
CA GLU A 380 38.35 -29.79 11.65
C GLU A 380 37.83 -29.99 13.07
N GLN A 381 36.77 -29.27 13.45
CA GLN A 381 36.14 -29.43 14.75
C GLN A 381 35.59 -30.86 14.95
N LEU A 382 34.83 -31.37 13.97
CA LEU A 382 34.25 -32.71 14.05
C LEU A 382 35.35 -33.78 14.13
N GLU A 383 36.43 -33.64 13.37
CA GLU A 383 37.59 -34.54 13.43
C GLU A 383 38.33 -34.48 14.77
N GLN A 384 38.54 -33.27 15.32
CA GLN A 384 39.16 -33.09 16.64
C GLN A 384 38.33 -33.76 17.74
N LYS A 385 37.00 -33.58 17.71
CA LYS A 385 36.07 -34.24 18.63
C LYS A 385 36.10 -35.77 18.46
N LEU A 386 36.19 -36.28 17.24
CA LEU A 386 36.33 -37.71 16.97
C LEU A 386 37.63 -38.29 17.52
N LYS A 387 38.75 -37.58 17.37
CA LYS A 387 40.06 -37.98 17.90
C LYS A 387 40.03 -38.05 19.44
N ARG A 388 39.43 -37.05 20.11
CA ARG A 388 39.25 -37.06 21.57
C ARG A 388 38.40 -38.24 22.05
N GLN A 389 37.30 -38.54 21.36
CA GLN A 389 36.44 -39.67 21.71
C GLN A 389 37.14 -41.04 21.63
N ARG A 390 38.20 -41.19 20.83
CA ARG A 390 38.97 -42.45 20.78
C ARG A 390 40.02 -42.57 21.89
N LEU A 391 40.38 -41.44 22.51
CA LEU A 391 41.37 -41.36 23.58
C LEU A 391 40.73 -41.48 24.96
N GLU A 392 39.48 -41.04 25.10
CA GLU A 392 38.57 -41.33 26.23
C GLU A 392 38.05 -42.77 26.14
#